data_AF-A0A507QRB0-F1
#
_entry.id   AF-A0A507QRB0-F1
#
_cell.length_a   1.000
_cell.length_b   1.000
_cell.length_c   1.000
_cell.angle_alpha   90.00
_cell.angle_beta   90.00
_cell.angle_gamma   90.00
#
_symmetry.space_group_name_H-M   'P 1'
#
loop_
_entity.id
_entity.type
_entity.pdbx_description
1 polymer ?
#
loop_
_entity_poly.entity_id
_entity_poly.type
_entity_poly.pdbx_seq_one_letter_code
_entity_poly.pdbx_strand_id
1 'polypeptide(L)'
;MTETSGPDHIPMANPATAAWDVPISSTDHSKLLKGFWPQDMDDKWELRADGPDAQGNYMLRMYRSWTGREQVALTVQQTKISRIQWIQRDEFGENDAKDFAKAICRGLLGCDLEALS
;
A
#
# COMPACT_ATOMS: atom_id res chain seq x y z
N MET A 1 -11.93 26.77 8.34
CA MET A 1 -11.86 25.52 7.57
C MET A 1 -10.70 24.75 8.15
N THR A 2 -10.98 23.71 8.94
CA THR A 2 -9.95 22.96 9.66
C THR A 2 -9.26 22.03 8.69
N GLU A 3 -8.05 22.38 8.26
CA GLU A 3 -7.11 21.42 7.69
C GLU A 3 -6.86 20.36 8.76
N THR A 4 -7.43 19.19 8.60
CA THR A 4 -6.95 17.97 9.27
C THR A 4 -5.60 17.63 8.65
N SER A 5 -4.56 18.37 9.02
CA SER A 5 -3.19 18.01 8.68
C SER A 5 -2.79 16.83 9.57
N GLY A 6 -2.98 15.62 9.04
CA GLY A 6 -2.23 14.46 9.49
C GLY A 6 -0.72 14.74 9.38
N PRO A 7 0.14 13.88 9.96
CA PRO A 7 1.58 14.05 9.82
C PRO A 7 1.98 14.07 8.35
N ASP A 8 3.00 14.86 8.01
CA ASP A 8 3.60 14.82 6.68
C ASP A 8 4.03 13.38 6.34
N HIS A 9 3.72 12.93 5.13
CA HIS A 9 4.11 11.60 4.66
C HIS A 9 5.63 11.56 4.42
N ILE A 10 6.33 10.71 5.17
CA ILE A 10 7.78 10.50 5.08
C ILE A 10 8.03 9.27 4.19
N PRO A 11 8.58 9.44 2.97
CA PRO A 11 8.86 8.33 2.07
C PRO A 11 9.93 7.37 2.60
N MET A 12 9.96 6.14 2.09
CA MET A 12 11.03 5.19 2.39
C MET A 12 12.39 5.69 1.86
N ALA A 13 13.41 5.65 2.71
CA ALA A 13 14.79 5.89 2.31
C ALA A 13 15.41 4.57 1.78
N ASN A 14 15.87 4.57 0.53
CA ASN A 14 16.52 3.42 -0.13
C ASN A 14 15.72 2.10 -0.04
N PRO A 15 14.49 2.04 -0.57
CA PRO A 15 13.66 0.84 -0.44
C PRO A 15 14.26 -0.33 -1.23
N ALA A 16 14.26 -1.51 -0.61
CA ALA A 16 14.37 -2.77 -1.33
C ALA A 16 13.15 -2.95 -2.22
N THR A 17 13.31 -3.70 -3.30
CA THR A 17 12.30 -3.78 -4.34
C THR A 17 12.30 -5.15 -5.00
N ALA A 18 11.11 -5.70 -5.25
CA ALA A 18 10.93 -6.98 -5.92
C ALA A 18 9.76 -6.93 -6.92
N ALA A 19 9.83 -7.79 -7.94
CA ALA A 19 8.67 -8.05 -8.80
C ALA A 19 7.63 -8.82 -8.00
N TRP A 20 6.36 -8.49 -8.19
CA TRP A 20 5.27 -9.19 -7.52
C TRP A 20 4.05 -9.20 -8.42
N ASP A 21 3.85 -10.29 -9.16
CA ASP A 21 2.84 -10.44 -10.20
C ASP A 21 1.53 -10.99 -9.59
N VAL A 22 0.74 -10.11 -8.95
CA VAL A 22 -0.52 -10.48 -8.30
C VAL A 22 -1.69 -10.00 -9.15
N PRO A 23 -2.46 -10.90 -9.77
CA PRO A 23 -3.69 -10.51 -10.45
C PRO A 23 -4.67 -9.84 -9.50
N ILE A 24 -5.38 -8.82 -9.96
CA ILE A 24 -6.45 -8.16 -9.18
C ILE A 24 -7.70 -8.02 -10.04
N SER A 25 -8.86 -8.13 -9.39
CA SER A 25 -10.14 -7.82 -10.03
C SER A 25 -10.27 -6.31 -10.27
N SER A 26 -11.15 -5.91 -11.19
CA SER A 26 -11.49 -4.48 -11.37
C SER A 26 -12.09 -3.87 -10.09
N THR A 27 -12.79 -4.68 -9.29
CA THR A 27 -13.35 -4.27 -8.00
C THR A 27 -12.24 -3.98 -6.99
N ASP A 28 -11.24 -4.85 -6.89
CA ASP A 28 -10.11 -4.64 -5.99
C ASP A 28 -9.20 -3.51 -6.46
N HIS A 29 -9.02 -3.36 -7.77
CA HIS A 29 -8.35 -2.19 -8.33
C HIS A 29 -9.02 -0.88 -7.87
N SER A 30 -10.35 -0.78 -7.91
CA SER A 30 -11.08 0.40 -7.43
C SER A 30 -10.93 0.62 -5.92
N LYS A 31 -10.92 -0.44 -5.11
CA LYS A 31 -10.70 -0.36 -3.65
C LYS A 31 -9.28 0.12 -3.32
N LEU A 32 -8.27 -0.44 -3.98
CA LEU A 32 -6.87 -0.05 -3.84
C LEU A 32 -6.66 1.41 -4.23
N LEU A 33 -7.27 1.87 -5.33
CA LEU A 33 -7.19 3.25 -5.78
C LEU A 33 -7.87 4.23 -4.80
N LYS A 34 -8.98 3.82 -4.18
CA LYS A 34 -9.68 4.62 -3.17
C LYS A 34 -8.84 4.78 -1.89
N GLY A 35 -8.05 3.77 -1.53
CA GLY A 35 -7.23 3.77 -0.33
C GLY A 35 -8.05 3.72 0.96
N PHE A 36 -7.39 4.03 2.07
CA PHE A 36 -7.97 4.04 3.41
C PHE A 36 -7.39 5.22 4.20
N TRP A 37 -8.28 6.03 4.78
CA TRP A 37 -7.90 7.13 5.66
C TRP A 37 -8.28 6.79 7.10
N PRO A 38 -7.34 6.84 8.06
CA PRO A 38 -7.59 6.49 9.46
C PRO A 38 -8.62 7.45 10.08
N GLN A 39 -9.56 6.91 10.86
CA GLN A 39 -10.62 7.68 11.53
C GLN A 39 -10.28 7.96 12.99
N ASP A 40 -9.51 7.09 13.65
CA ASP A 40 -9.11 7.23 15.04
C ASP A 40 -7.69 6.67 15.31
N MET A 41 -7.31 6.59 16.60
CA MET A 41 -5.99 6.11 17.01
C MET A 41 -5.81 4.59 16.89
N ASP A 42 -6.90 3.82 16.80
CA ASP A 42 -6.85 2.38 16.60
C ASP A 42 -6.58 2.03 15.14
N ASP A 43 -6.91 2.95 14.22
CA ASP A 43 -6.53 2.92 12.81
C ASP A 43 -5.04 3.19 12.61
N LYS A 44 -4.30 2.12 12.81
CA LYS A 44 -2.84 2.02 12.76
C LYS A 44 -2.19 2.36 11.42
N TRP A 45 -2.94 2.30 10.33
CA TRP A 45 -2.40 2.38 8.97
C TRP A 45 -3.23 3.31 8.10
N GLU A 46 -2.56 3.96 7.17
CA GLU A 46 -3.16 4.74 6.10
C GLU A 46 -2.71 4.15 4.76
N LEU A 47 -3.64 4.03 3.81
CA LEU A 47 -3.37 3.60 2.45
C LEU A 47 -3.70 4.74 1.50
N ARG A 48 -2.70 5.20 0.76
CA ARG A 48 -2.85 6.32 -0.17
C ARG A 48 -2.36 5.94 -1.55
N ALA A 49 -3.19 6.19 -2.55
CA ALA A 49 -2.80 6.04 -3.95
C ALA A 49 -2.22 7.34 -4.49
N ASP A 50 -1.03 7.27 -5.06
CA ASP A 50 -0.40 8.36 -5.82
C ASP A 50 -0.58 8.07 -7.33
N GLY A 51 -1.42 8.86 -7.98
CA GLY A 51 -1.83 8.68 -9.38
C GLY A 51 -3.35 8.76 -9.55
N PRO A 52 -3.93 8.09 -10.56
CA PRO A 52 -3.27 7.29 -11.59
C PRO A 52 -2.59 8.12 -12.69
N ASP A 53 -1.61 7.53 -13.36
CA ASP A 53 -0.96 8.06 -14.56
C ASP A 53 -1.88 7.94 -15.81
N ALA A 54 -1.39 8.37 -16.98
CA ALA A 54 -2.14 8.32 -18.23
C ALA A 54 -2.53 6.90 -18.68
N GLN A 55 -1.86 5.87 -18.18
CA GLN A 55 -2.10 4.45 -18.46
C GLN A 55 -2.98 3.80 -17.38
N GLY A 56 -3.36 4.53 -16.34
CA GLY A 56 -4.15 4.02 -15.22
C GLY A 56 -3.31 3.36 -14.12
N ASN A 57 -1.98 3.44 -14.18
CA ASN A 57 -1.12 2.89 -13.13
C ASN A 57 -0.96 3.87 -11.98
N TYR A 58 -0.75 3.38 -10.77
CA TYR A 58 -0.52 4.21 -9.60
C TYR A 58 0.38 3.50 -8.59
N MET A 59 0.87 4.26 -7.62
CA MET A 59 1.56 3.70 -6.47
C MET A 59 0.65 3.71 -5.25
N LEU A 60 0.31 2.54 -4.72
CA LEU A 60 -0.38 2.44 -3.44
C LEU A 60 0.65 2.41 -2.32
N ARG A 61 0.59 3.37 -1.41
CA ARG A 61 1.55 3.55 -0.32
C ARG A 61 0.88 3.27 1.01
N MET A 62 1.59 2.56 1.87
CA MET A 62 1.14 2.16 3.20
C MET A 62 1.95 2.91 4.24
N TYR A 63 1.28 3.78 4.99
CA TYR A 63 1.89 4.63 6.00
C TYR A 63 1.45 4.27 7.40
N ARG A 64 2.33 4.53 8.37
CA ARG A 64 1.93 4.55 9.77
C ARG A 64 1.16 5.82 10.10
N SER A 65 -0.12 5.71 10.45
CA SER A 65 -1.05 6.84 10.56
C SER A 65 -0.57 7.99 11.46
N TRP A 66 0.07 7.69 12.58
CA TRP A 66 0.53 8.71 13.54
C TRP A 66 1.98 9.20 13.36
N THR A 67 2.78 8.57 12.49
CA THR A 67 4.15 9.05 12.20
C THR A 67 4.34 9.50 10.76
N GLY A 68 3.37 9.22 9.88
CA GLY A 68 3.48 9.47 8.44
C GLY A 68 4.55 8.62 7.75
N ARG A 69 5.19 7.65 8.44
CA ARG A 69 6.29 6.87 7.86
C ARG A 69 5.79 5.77 6.94
N GLU A 70 6.21 5.82 5.68
CA GLU A 70 5.95 4.79 4.69
C GLU A 70 6.64 3.47 5.09
N GLN A 71 5.91 2.36 5.03
CA GLN A 71 6.47 1.03 5.30
C GLN A 71 6.59 0.18 4.03
N VAL A 72 5.56 0.24 3.17
CA VAL A 72 5.47 -0.55 1.94
C VAL A 72 4.80 0.29 0.85
N ALA A 73 5.26 0.12 -0.39
CA ALA A 73 4.60 0.67 -1.57
C ALA A 73 4.40 -0.41 -2.64
N LEU A 74 3.27 -0.35 -3.33
CA LEU A 74 2.88 -1.27 -4.41
C LEU A 74 2.73 -0.49 -5.71
N THR A 75 3.36 -0.98 -6.78
CA THR A 75 3.04 -0.49 -8.14
C THR A 75 1.84 -1.28 -8.63
N VAL A 76 0.74 -0.57 -8.88
CA VAL A 76 -0.53 -1.16 -9.31
C VAL A 76 -0.81 -0.76 -10.77
N GLN A 77 -1.11 -1.76 -11.57
CA GLN A 77 -1.58 -1.65 -12.95
C GLN A 77 -3.05 -2.07 -13.00
N GLN A 78 -3.73 -1.81 -14.12
CA GLN A 78 -5.17 -2.07 -14.27
C GLN A 78 -5.64 -3.47 -13.83
N THR A 79 -4.83 -4.50 -14.06
CA THR A 79 -5.20 -5.90 -13.82
C THR A 79 -4.29 -6.62 -12.82
N LYS A 80 -3.28 -5.93 -12.28
CA LYS A 80 -2.34 -6.56 -11.34
C LYS A 80 -1.58 -5.58 -10.47
N ILE A 81 -1.11 -6.05 -9.32
CA ILE A 81 0.08 -5.49 -8.68
C ILE A 81 1.28 -6.06 -9.45
N SER A 82 2.27 -5.23 -9.76
CA SER A 82 3.44 -5.64 -10.54
C SER A 82 4.75 -5.57 -9.75
N ARG A 83 4.77 -4.79 -8.67
CA ARG A 83 5.98 -4.52 -7.89
C ARG A 83 5.64 -4.22 -6.44
N ILE A 84 6.56 -4.59 -5.54
CA ILE A 84 6.55 -4.20 -4.14
C ILE A 84 7.88 -3.53 -3.77
N GLN A 85 7.80 -2.50 -2.94
CA GLN A 85 8.93 -1.81 -2.33
C GLN A 85 8.75 -1.81 -0.81
N TRP A 86 9.85 -2.02 -0.07
CA TRP A 86 9.84 -2.04 1.40
C TRP A 86 11.16 -1.52 1.98
N ILE A 87 11.14 -1.16 3.26
CA ILE A 87 12.37 -0.89 4.03
C ILE A 87 12.93 -2.23 4.50
N GLN A 88 14.04 -2.67 3.90
CA GLN A 88 14.74 -3.89 4.34
C GLN A 88 15.25 -3.73 5.78
N ARG A 89 14.94 -4.69 6.63
CA ARG A 89 15.50 -4.84 7.99
C ARG A 89 15.85 -6.31 8.23
N ASP A 90 16.59 -6.59 9.30
CA ASP A 90 17.08 -7.95 9.58
C ASP A 90 15.94 -8.99 9.65
N GLU A 91 14.78 -8.60 10.19
CA GLU A 91 13.59 -9.46 10.36
C GLU A 91 12.42 -9.06 9.43
N PHE A 92 12.65 -8.19 8.45
CA PHE A 92 11.61 -7.74 7.51
C PHE A 92 12.15 -7.76 6.09
N GLY A 93 12.01 -8.92 5.45
CA GLY A 93 12.40 -9.18 4.07
C GLY A 93 11.23 -9.13 3.11
N GLU A 94 11.47 -9.59 1.88
CA GLU A 94 10.49 -9.59 0.80
C GLU A 94 9.19 -10.33 1.15
N ASN A 95 9.30 -11.51 1.77
CA ASN A 95 8.12 -12.31 2.12
C ASN A 95 7.28 -11.62 3.21
N ASP A 96 7.93 -11.07 4.25
CA ASP A 96 7.25 -10.32 5.29
C ASP A 96 6.54 -9.08 4.73
N ALA A 97 7.18 -8.39 3.78
CA ALA A 97 6.60 -7.25 3.10
C ALA A 97 5.35 -7.63 2.27
N LYS A 98 5.39 -8.76 1.55
CA LYS A 98 4.24 -9.27 0.79
C LYS A 98 3.11 -9.71 1.71
N ASP A 99 3.41 -10.43 2.79
CA ASP A 99 2.40 -10.89 3.77
C ASP A 99 1.76 -9.70 4.49
N PHE A 100 2.57 -8.72 4.88
CA PHE A 100 2.08 -7.45 5.41
C PHE A 100 1.14 -6.76 4.43
N ALA A 101 1.54 -6.59 3.18
CA ALA A 101 0.74 -5.93 2.15
C ALA A 101 -0.60 -6.67 1.92
N LYS A 102 -0.58 -8.00 1.82
CA LYS A 102 -1.78 -8.84 1.70
C LYS A 102 -2.71 -8.64 2.90
N ALA A 103 -2.19 -8.73 4.12
CA ALA A 103 -2.98 -8.61 5.35
C ALA A 103 -3.64 -7.23 5.47
N ILE A 104 -2.92 -6.16 5.14
CA ILE A 104 -3.41 -4.78 5.20
C ILE A 104 -4.46 -4.51 4.14
N CYS A 105 -4.22 -4.88 2.87
CA CYS A 105 -5.21 -4.70 1.80
C CYS A 105 -6.48 -5.51 2.07
N ARG A 106 -6.36 -6.73 2.60
CA ARG A 106 -7.53 -7.53 3.00
C ARG A 106 -8.26 -6.92 4.19
N GLY A 107 -7.55 -6.55 5.24
CA GLY A 107 -8.13 -6.07 6.50
C GLY A 107 -8.81 -4.71 6.38
N LEU A 108 -8.21 -3.77 5.66
CA LEU A 108 -8.70 -2.39 5.59
C LEU A 108 -9.57 -2.09 4.36
N LEU A 109 -9.30 -2.77 3.24
CA LEU A 109 -10.02 -2.52 2.00
C LEU A 109 -10.97 -3.65 1.62
N GLY A 110 -10.85 -4.83 2.26
CA GLY A 110 -11.60 -6.01 1.83
C GLY A 110 -11.18 -6.50 0.44
N CYS A 111 -9.92 -6.29 0.05
CA CYS A 111 -9.38 -6.81 -1.20
C CYS A 111 -9.10 -8.30 -1.10
N ASP A 112 -9.35 -9.03 -2.18
CA ASP A 112 -8.97 -10.43 -2.32
C ASP A 112 -7.73 -10.55 -3.21
N LEU A 113 -6.56 -10.40 -2.60
CA LEU A 113 -5.27 -10.46 -3.30
C LEU A 113 -4.83 -11.93 -3.39
N GLU A 114 -5.45 -12.65 -4.31
CA GLU A 114 -5.12 -14.04 -4.64
C GLU A 114 -3.83 -14.08 -5.47
N ALA A 115 -2.70 -14.34 -4.81
CA ALA A 115 -1.50 -14.84 -5.46
C ALA A 115 -0.75 -15.77 -4.51
N LEU A 116 -0.99 -17.07 -4.74
CA LEU A 116 -0.29 -18.26 -4.28
C LEU A 116 -0.10 -18.37 -2.76
N SER A 117 -0.88 -19.28 -2.16
CA SER A 117 -0.49 -20.06 -0.97
C SER A 117 0.82 -20.80 -1.21
#